data_AF-A0A1B6GPW7-F1
#
_entry.id   AF-A0A1B6GPW7-F1
#
_cell.length_a   1.000
_cell.length_b   1.000
_cell.length_c   1.000
_cell.angle_alpha   90.00
_cell.angle_beta   90.00
_cell.angle_gamma   90.00
#
_symmetry.space_group_name_H-M   'P 1'
#
loop_
_entity.id
_entity.type
_entity.pdbx_description
1 polymer ?
#
loop_
_entity_poly.entity_id
_entity_poly.type
_entity_poly.pdbx_seq_one_letter_code
_entity_poly.pdbx_strand_id
1 'polypeptide(L)'
;MNFEDTAQEVVPKFDKYWDALVLKKSNVGHPKTSYLKRSGSVDFLSNSTSTQHSRNRPASILMPLCKAFGGTFLFGSFLKLIQDLLTFVSPQILKLLIGFTSSQDSMWKGYAYAFLLAATAMCQTLLLSQYFYRMSLVGLRIRTALISSIYRKALRISNTARKESTVGEVVNLMSVDAQRFMDLTAYLNMLWSAPLQICLALYFLWQTLGPSVLAGLAVMIILIPVNGWVANKVKNLQIKQMKNKDERVKLMNEILSGIKVLKLYAWEPSFEQQVHKIRNKEMKVLKQAAYLNACTSFIWSCAPFLVSLVTFAVYVFIDDHNILDSEKAFVSLSLFNILRFPLSMLPMMISNMVQTGVSVKRINKFMNSEELDPNCVQHDQSEFDPVVVENGTFSWGGMQEQAVVLRNINV
;
A
#
# COMPACT_ATOMS: atom_id res chain seq x y z
N MET A 1 -7.10 -19.85 14.05
CA MET A 1 -7.15 -18.37 14.05
C MET A 1 -7.59 -17.95 15.44
N ASN A 2 -6.96 -16.97 16.06
CA ASN A 2 -7.40 -16.48 17.37
C ASN A 2 -8.79 -15.84 17.22
N PHE A 3 -9.63 -15.93 18.26
CA PHE A 3 -10.99 -15.40 18.23
C PHE A 3 -11.05 -13.92 17.83
N GLU A 4 -10.11 -13.12 18.34
CA GLU A 4 -9.98 -11.68 18.05
C GLU A 4 -9.69 -11.32 16.59
N ASP A 5 -9.20 -12.29 15.81
CA ASP A 5 -8.84 -12.11 14.39
C ASP A 5 -9.92 -12.62 13.44
N THR A 6 -11.04 -13.13 13.98
CA THR A 6 -12.17 -13.59 13.16
C THR A 6 -12.97 -12.42 12.60
N ALA A 7 -13.63 -12.66 11.46
CA ALA A 7 -14.49 -11.65 10.85
C ALA A 7 -15.64 -11.19 11.77
N GLN A 8 -16.13 -12.08 12.65
CA GLN A 8 -17.18 -11.77 13.62
C GLN A 8 -16.76 -10.66 14.60
N GLU A 9 -15.48 -10.62 14.99
CA GLU A 9 -14.95 -9.60 15.91
C GLU A 9 -14.40 -8.36 15.20
N VAL A 10 -13.81 -8.54 14.02
CA VAL A 10 -13.11 -7.48 13.29
C VAL A 10 -14.08 -6.56 12.55
N VAL A 11 -15.12 -7.13 11.91
CA VAL A 11 -16.04 -6.39 11.04
C VAL A 11 -16.89 -5.38 11.83
N PRO A 12 -17.51 -5.73 12.99
CA PRO A 12 -18.31 -4.78 13.75
C PRO A 12 -17.54 -3.55 14.22
N LYS A 13 -16.23 -3.67 14.47
CA LYS A 13 -15.37 -2.53 14.85
C LYS A 13 -15.28 -1.50 13.73
N PHE A 14 -15.20 -1.94 12.48
CA PHE A 14 -15.22 -1.03 11.33
C PHE A 14 -16.64 -0.51 11.06
N ASP A 15 -17.63 -1.39 11.00
CA ASP A 15 -19.03 -1.05 10.70
C ASP A 15 -19.55 0.04 11.65
N LYS A 16 -19.26 -0.07 12.95
CA LYS A 16 -19.62 0.96 13.95
C LYS A 16 -19.21 2.37 13.56
N TYR A 17 -17.98 2.55 13.04
CA TYR A 17 -17.49 3.87 12.64
C TYR A 17 -17.93 4.26 11.23
N TRP A 18 -18.11 3.28 10.35
CA TRP A 18 -18.62 3.50 8.99
C TRP A 18 -20.08 3.97 9.02
N ASP A 19 -20.95 3.24 9.71
CA ASP A 19 -22.38 3.54 9.80
C ASP A 19 -22.61 4.88 10.51
N ALA A 20 -21.88 5.16 11.59
CA ALA A 20 -21.92 6.46 12.25
C ALA A 20 -21.50 7.62 11.31
N LEU A 21 -20.54 7.38 10.41
CA LEU A 21 -20.11 8.38 9.42
C LEU A 21 -21.17 8.58 8.33
N VAL A 22 -21.79 7.51 7.86
CA VAL A 22 -22.86 7.55 6.85
C VAL A 22 -24.09 8.27 7.42
N LEU A 23 -24.54 7.91 8.63
CA LEU A 23 -25.66 8.57 9.32
C LEU A 23 -25.40 10.05 9.55
N LYS A 24 -24.19 10.42 9.99
CA LYS A 24 -23.81 11.83 10.16
C LYS A 24 -23.89 12.61 8.85
N LYS A 25 -23.58 12.00 7.72
CA LYS A 25 -23.68 12.65 6.40
C LYS A 25 -25.10 12.68 5.85
N SER A 26 -25.91 11.66 6.13
CA SER A 26 -27.33 11.62 5.79
C SER A 26 -28.11 12.72 6.53
N ASN A 27 -27.89 12.88 7.84
CA ASN A 27 -28.58 13.87 8.68
C ASN A 27 -28.25 15.33 8.39
N VAL A 28 -27.17 15.62 7.66
CA VAL A 28 -26.86 17.00 7.21
C VAL A 28 -27.75 17.41 6.01
N GLY A 29 -28.44 16.45 5.37
CA GLY A 29 -29.36 16.68 4.27
C GLY A 29 -30.82 17.00 4.65
N HIS A 30 -31.21 16.93 5.94
CA HIS A 30 -32.56 17.27 6.36
C HIS A 30 -32.63 18.70 6.94
N PRO A 31 -33.50 19.60 6.43
CA PRO A 31 -33.70 20.90 7.02
C PRO A 31 -34.23 20.72 8.45
N LYS A 32 -33.55 21.33 9.42
CA LYS A 32 -34.03 21.37 10.82
C LYS A 32 -35.30 22.22 10.85
N THR A 33 -36.43 21.60 11.18
CA THR A 33 -37.65 22.34 11.52
C THR A 33 -37.50 22.92 12.94
N SER A 34 -37.66 24.23 13.09
CA SER A 34 -37.81 24.87 14.40
C SER A 34 -39.26 25.34 14.55
N TYR A 35 -39.95 24.90 15.59
CA TYR A 35 -41.30 25.33 15.90
C TYR A 35 -41.26 26.69 16.64
N LEU A 36 -41.72 27.76 15.99
CA LEU A 36 -41.88 29.06 16.64
C LEU A 36 -43.30 29.18 17.21
N LYS A 37 -43.41 29.19 18.54
CA LYS A 37 -44.66 29.14 19.31
C LYS A 37 -45.58 30.37 19.17
N ARG A 38 -45.28 31.34 18.28
CA ARG A 38 -45.98 32.64 18.19
C ARG A 38 -46.77 32.85 16.88
N SER A 39 -46.68 31.92 15.94
CA SER A 39 -47.56 31.88 14.77
C SER A 39 -47.85 30.40 14.51
N GLY A 40 -49.12 30.02 14.35
CA GLY A 40 -49.55 28.64 14.11
C GLY A 40 -49.18 28.10 12.71
N SER A 41 -48.04 28.52 12.16
CA SER A 41 -47.54 28.15 10.84
C SER A 41 -46.20 27.43 10.96
N VAL A 42 -46.11 26.25 10.35
CA VAL A 42 -44.85 25.55 10.11
C VAL A 42 -44.26 26.13 8.83
N ASP A 43 -43.39 27.13 8.94
CA ASP A 43 -42.68 27.65 7.77
C ASP A 43 -41.60 26.65 7.36
N PHE A 44 -41.85 25.97 6.24
CA PHE A 44 -40.79 25.35 5.47
C PHE A 44 -40.03 26.48 4.78
N LEU A 45 -38.77 26.71 5.14
CA LEU A 45 -37.87 27.55 4.36
C LEU A 45 -37.64 26.87 2.99
N SER A 46 -38.59 27.05 2.07
CA SER A 46 -38.47 26.63 0.69
C SER A 46 -37.53 27.60 -0.01
N ASN A 47 -36.27 27.22 -0.13
CA ASN A 47 -35.36 27.80 -1.13
C ASN A 47 -35.79 27.29 -2.53
N SER A 48 -36.92 27.81 -3.01
CA SER A 48 -37.43 27.61 -4.36
C SER A 48 -36.62 28.47 -5.32
N THR A 49 -35.50 27.90 -5.80
CA THR A 49 -34.67 28.25 -6.97
C THR A 49 -33.20 28.06 -6.62
N SER A 50 -32.77 26.81 -6.49
CA SER A 50 -31.39 26.47 -6.80
C SER A 50 -31.30 25.00 -7.16
N THR A 51 -30.79 24.74 -8.35
CA THR A 51 -30.06 23.54 -8.75
C THR A 51 -28.89 23.32 -7.78
N GLN A 52 -29.19 22.98 -6.52
CA GLN A 52 -28.20 22.57 -5.55
C GLN A 52 -28.02 21.06 -5.69
N HIS A 53 -27.16 20.68 -6.64
CA HIS A 53 -26.23 19.59 -6.39
C HIS A 53 -25.48 19.93 -5.09
N SER A 54 -26.02 19.52 -3.93
CA SER A 54 -25.24 19.56 -2.70
C SER A 54 -24.01 18.70 -2.97
N ARG A 55 -22.85 19.34 -3.09
CA ARG A 55 -21.54 18.68 -3.12
C ARG A 55 -21.29 18.09 -1.73
N ASN A 56 -22.11 17.12 -1.31
CA ASN A 56 -21.82 16.28 -0.17
C ASN A 56 -20.59 15.46 -0.54
N ARG A 57 -19.44 15.83 0.04
CA ARG A 57 -18.20 15.06 -0.16
C ARG A 57 -18.51 13.60 0.21
N PRO A 58 -18.17 12.62 -0.63
CA PRO A 58 -18.45 11.21 -0.36
C PRO A 58 -17.83 10.76 0.97
N ALA A 59 -18.45 9.82 1.68
CA ALA A 59 -17.87 9.18 2.86
C ALA A 59 -16.56 8.49 2.48
N SER A 60 -15.51 8.67 3.28
CA SER A 60 -14.20 8.06 3.04
C SER A 60 -13.98 6.93 4.03
N ILE A 61 -13.66 5.74 3.52
CA ILE A 61 -13.36 4.53 4.31
C ILE A 61 -12.12 4.71 5.22
N LEU A 62 -11.22 5.64 4.89
CA LEU A 62 -9.96 5.82 5.62
C LEU A 62 -10.19 6.22 7.08
N MET A 63 -11.14 7.10 7.35
CA MET A 63 -11.36 7.58 8.72
C MET A 63 -11.92 6.48 9.63
N PRO A 64 -12.94 5.70 9.23
CA PRO A 64 -13.40 4.53 9.99
C PRO A 64 -12.30 3.48 10.19
N LEU A 65 -11.47 3.20 9.18
CA LEU A 65 -10.32 2.29 9.33
C LEU A 65 -9.33 2.79 10.39
N CYS A 66 -8.96 4.07 10.35
CA CYS A 66 -8.04 4.66 11.33
C CYS A 66 -8.62 4.64 12.75
N LYS A 67 -9.93 4.84 12.93
CA LYS A 67 -10.56 4.75 14.26
C LYS A 67 -10.69 3.32 14.76
N ALA A 68 -10.99 2.37 13.87
CA ALA A 68 -11.16 0.96 14.23
C ALA A 68 -9.83 0.29 14.62
N PHE A 69 -8.76 0.57 13.86
CA PHE A 69 -7.48 -0.15 13.99
C PHE A 69 -6.30 0.72 14.42
N GLY A 70 -6.52 2.02 14.62
CA GLY A 70 -5.48 3.00 14.95
C GLY A 70 -4.77 2.72 16.26
N GLY A 71 -5.46 2.25 17.30
CA GLY A 71 -4.83 1.94 18.58
C GLY A 71 -3.75 0.86 18.46
N THR A 72 -4.08 -0.27 17.82
CA THR A 72 -3.12 -1.34 17.53
C THR A 72 -2.01 -0.92 16.57
N PHE A 73 -2.34 -0.06 15.60
CA PHE A 73 -1.37 0.50 14.67
C PHE A 73 -0.34 1.39 15.39
N LEU A 74 -0.81 2.30 16.26
CA LEU A 74 0.03 3.23 17.01
C LEU A 74 0.98 2.51 17.96
N PHE A 75 0.53 1.41 18.59
CA PHE A 75 1.43 0.57 19.37
C PHE A 75 2.54 -0.04 18.51
N GLY A 76 2.21 -0.52 17.30
CA GLY A 76 3.21 -0.94 16.31
C GLY A 76 4.17 0.18 15.92
N SER A 77 3.67 1.40 15.66
CA SER A 77 4.49 2.59 15.40
C SER A 77 5.46 2.91 16.54
N PHE A 78 5.00 2.78 17.79
CA PHE A 78 5.84 2.97 18.97
C PHE A 78 6.97 1.94 19.07
N LEU A 79 6.67 0.65 18.83
CA LEU A 79 7.70 -0.40 18.76
C LEU A 79 8.73 -0.09 17.66
N LYS A 80 8.27 0.44 16.51
CA LYS A 80 9.17 0.84 15.43
C LYS A 80 10.10 1.97 15.84
N LEU A 81 9.59 2.97 16.58
CA LEU A 81 10.39 4.08 17.09
C LEU A 81 11.52 3.57 17.99
N ILE A 82 11.21 2.68 18.94
CA ILE A 82 12.23 2.08 19.83
C ILE A 82 13.26 1.31 19.01
N GLN A 83 12.80 0.53 18.04
CA GLN A 83 13.68 -0.24 17.16
C GLN A 83 14.61 0.68 16.34
N ASP A 84 14.11 1.82 15.86
CA ASP A 84 14.92 2.83 15.14
C ASP A 84 16.01 3.40 16.05
N LEU A 85 15.66 3.79 17.27
CA LEU A 85 16.64 4.31 18.22
C LEU A 85 17.73 3.28 18.55
N LEU A 86 17.33 2.03 18.82
CA LEU A 86 18.27 0.93 19.08
C LEU A 86 19.22 0.65 17.92
N THR A 87 18.76 0.84 16.68
CA THR A 87 19.60 0.66 15.48
C THR A 87 20.80 1.60 15.49
N PHE A 88 20.66 2.81 16.05
CA PHE A 88 21.75 3.78 16.18
C PHE A 88 22.59 3.61 17.45
N VAL A 89 22.10 2.87 18.44
CA VAL A 89 22.89 2.52 19.63
C VAL A 89 24.04 1.57 19.27
N SER A 90 23.81 0.62 18.35
CA SER A 90 24.83 -0.38 17.96
C SER A 90 26.13 0.23 17.41
N PRO A 91 26.12 1.18 16.45
CA PRO A 91 27.35 1.86 16.01
C PRO A 91 28.06 2.64 17.12
N GLN A 92 27.34 3.20 18.09
CA GLN A 92 27.95 3.93 19.21
C GLN A 92 28.64 2.99 20.19
N ILE A 93 28.06 1.82 20.47
CA ILE A 93 28.74 0.80 21.28
C ILE A 93 29.97 0.27 20.53
N LEU A 94 29.88 0.09 19.21
CA LEU A 94 31.02 -0.32 18.38
C LEU A 94 32.16 0.72 18.45
N LYS A 95 31.83 2.01 18.41
CA LYS A 95 32.78 3.11 18.62
C LYS A 95 33.53 2.97 19.95
N LEU A 96 32.81 2.78 21.05
CA LEU A 96 33.40 2.59 22.39
C LEU A 96 34.26 1.33 22.48
N LEU A 97 33.83 0.24 21.82
CA LEU A 97 34.59 -1.01 21.79
C LEU A 97 35.90 -0.87 21.02
N ILE A 98 35.90 -0.19 19.87
CA ILE A 98 37.12 0.06 19.10
C ILE A 98 38.04 1.02 19.87
N GLY A 99 37.50 2.08 20.46
CA GLY A 99 38.27 2.97 21.34
C GLY A 99 38.91 2.23 22.52
N PHE A 100 38.19 1.26 23.11
CA PHE A 100 38.73 0.40 24.17
C PHE A 100 39.93 -0.41 23.69
N THR A 101 39.92 -0.97 22.46
CA THR A 101 41.05 -1.76 21.95
C THR A 101 42.35 -0.97 21.82
N SER A 102 42.27 0.35 21.71
CA SER A 102 43.43 1.25 21.68
C SER A 102 43.86 1.73 23.08
N SER A 103 43.09 1.43 24.13
CA SER A 103 43.32 1.89 25.51
C SER A 103 43.76 0.75 26.45
N GLN A 104 44.59 1.03 27.45
CA GLN A 104 44.98 0.05 28.49
C GLN A 104 43.95 -0.03 29.65
N ASP A 105 42.67 0.09 29.33
CA ASP A 105 41.60 0.02 30.33
C ASP A 105 41.36 -1.42 30.85
N SER A 106 40.71 -1.54 32.00
CA SER A 106 40.40 -2.85 32.60
C SER A 106 39.52 -3.73 31.70
N MET A 107 39.87 -5.01 31.56
CA MET A 107 39.20 -5.96 30.64
C MET A 107 37.68 -6.08 30.82
N TRP A 108 37.16 -5.88 32.03
CA TRP A 108 35.73 -5.98 32.30
C TRP A 108 34.89 -4.99 31.47
N LYS A 109 35.42 -3.80 31.14
CA LYS A 109 34.73 -2.81 30.30
C LYS A 109 34.55 -3.33 28.87
N GLY A 110 35.58 -3.96 28.31
CA GLY A 110 35.51 -4.59 26.99
C GLY A 110 34.46 -5.69 26.92
N TYR A 111 34.42 -6.58 27.91
CA TYR A 111 33.38 -7.61 28.01
C TYR A 111 31.98 -7.01 28.19
N ALA A 112 31.85 -5.92 28.96
CA ALA A 112 30.58 -5.22 29.15
C ALA A 112 30.08 -4.59 27.84
N TYR A 113 30.93 -3.93 27.06
CA TYR A 113 30.56 -3.37 25.75
C TYR A 113 30.18 -4.46 24.74
N ALA A 114 30.92 -5.57 24.70
CA ALA A 114 30.60 -6.69 23.81
C ALA A 114 29.24 -7.33 24.17
N PHE A 115 28.98 -7.56 25.45
CA PHE A 115 27.68 -8.06 25.92
C PHE A 115 26.55 -7.08 25.63
N LEU A 116 26.77 -5.78 25.86
CA LEU A 116 25.79 -4.73 25.57
C LEU A 116 25.47 -4.65 24.08
N LEU A 117 26.48 -4.79 23.21
CA LEU A 117 26.28 -4.83 21.75
C LEU A 117 25.41 -6.02 21.36
N ALA A 118 25.72 -7.21 21.88
CA ALA A 118 24.93 -8.42 21.62
C ALA A 118 23.48 -8.29 22.13
N ALA A 119 23.29 -7.81 23.35
CA ALA A 119 21.97 -7.60 23.94
C ALA A 119 21.15 -6.57 23.15
N THR A 120 21.78 -5.48 22.71
CA THR A 120 21.16 -4.45 21.88
C THR A 120 20.71 -5.02 20.53
N ALA A 121 21.57 -5.78 19.86
CA ALA A 121 21.26 -6.42 18.57
C ALA A 121 20.13 -7.45 18.68
N MET A 122 20.11 -8.25 19.76
CA MET A 122 19.04 -9.20 20.05
C MET A 122 17.71 -8.48 20.29
N CYS A 123 17.70 -7.45 21.14
CA CYS A 123 16.51 -6.66 21.44
C CYS A 123 15.97 -5.95 20.19
N GLN A 124 16.86 -5.35 19.39
CA GLN A 124 16.52 -4.74 18.10
C GLN A 124 15.84 -5.75 17.17
N THR A 125 16.39 -6.96 17.04
CA THR A 125 15.85 -8.02 16.17
C THR A 125 14.47 -8.47 16.66
N LEU A 126 14.30 -8.72 17.96
CA LEU A 126 13.02 -9.12 18.54
C LEU A 126 11.95 -8.04 18.37
N LEU A 127 12.28 -6.77 18.62
CA LEU A 127 11.36 -5.66 18.42
C LEU A 127 10.96 -5.49 16.96
N LEU A 128 11.91 -5.66 16.03
CA LEU A 128 11.61 -5.60 14.59
C LEU A 128 10.67 -6.74 14.16
N SER A 129 10.92 -7.96 14.63
CA SER A 129 10.06 -9.11 14.35
C SER A 129 8.66 -8.92 14.93
N GLN A 130 8.55 -8.45 16.19
CA GLN A 130 7.27 -8.14 16.82
C GLN A 130 6.53 -7.01 16.11
N TYR A 131 7.24 -5.96 15.68
CA TYR A 131 6.70 -4.90 14.83
C TYR A 131 6.06 -5.48 13.56
N PHE A 132 6.82 -6.27 12.78
CA PHE A 132 6.30 -6.81 11.52
C PHE A 132 5.11 -7.74 11.73
N TYR A 133 5.16 -8.59 12.76
CA TYR A 133 4.04 -9.45 13.13
C TYR A 133 2.77 -8.64 13.43
N ARG A 134 2.87 -7.63 14.30
CA ARG A 134 1.74 -6.78 14.69
C ARG A 134 1.18 -6.00 13.51
N MET A 135 2.04 -5.38 12.70
CA MET A 135 1.60 -4.60 11.53
C MET A 135 0.94 -5.48 10.46
N SER A 136 1.45 -6.70 10.26
CA SER A 136 0.83 -7.68 9.35
C SER A 136 -0.55 -8.10 9.85
N LEU A 137 -0.72 -8.27 11.16
CA LEU A 137 -2.01 -8.58 11.76
C LEU A 137 -3.02 -7.44 11.60
N VAL A 138 -2.59 -6.19 11.80
CA VAL A 138 -3.44 -5.01 11.53
C VAL A 138 -3.84 -4.96 10.05
N GLY A 139 -2.89 -5.21 9.13
CA GLY A 139 -3.17 -5.27 7.69
C GLY A 139 -4.18 -6.36 7.33
N LEU A 140 -4.08 -7.54 7.94
CA LEU A 140 -5.02 -8.65 7.77
C LEU A 140 -6.43 -8.27 8.27
N ARG A 141 -6.53 -7.64 9.43
CA ARG A 141 -7.80 -7.16 10.01
C ARG A 141 -8.46 -6.11 9.10
N ILE A 142 -7.69 -5.15 8.60
CA ILE A 142 -8.16 -4.15 7.62
C ILE A 142 -8.71 -4.83 6.37
N ARG A 143 -7.95 -5.77 5.78
CA ARG A 143 -8.38 -6.52 4.59
C ARG A 143 -9.69 -7.28 4.85
N THR A 144 -9.79 -7.94 5.99
CA THR A 144 -10.99 -8.72 6.38
C THR A 144 -12.21 -7.81 6.51
N ALA A 145 -12.06 -6.66 7.19
CA ALA A 145 -13.13 -5.67 7.33
C ALA A 145 -13.60 -5.13 5.97
N LEU A 146 -12.64 -4.77 5.10
CA LEU A 146 -12.96 -4.25 3.76
C LEU A 146 -13.68 -5.28 2.90
N ILE A 147 -13.19 -6.53 2.83
CA ILE A 147 -13.84 -7.60 2.06
C ILE A 147 -15.26 -7.82 2.55
N SER A 148 -15.47 -7.93 3.86
CA SER A 148 -16.81 -8.15 4.42
C SER A 148 -17.75 -6.98 4.14
N SER A 149 -17.27 -5.74 4.28
CA SER A 149 -18.05 -4.53 4.03
C SER A 149 -18.43 -4.41 2.55
N ILE A 150 -17.49 -4.65 1.64
CA ILE A 150 -17.72 -4.64 0.19
C ILE A 150 -18.73 -5.73 -0.18
N TYR A 151 -18.59 -6.93 0.39
CA TYR A 151 -19.54 -8.03 0.16
C TYR A 151 -20.95 -7.68 0.64
N ARG A 152 -21.09 -7.17 1.87
CA ARG A 152 -22.39 -6.73 2.43
C ARG A 152 -23.00 -5.61 1.60
N LYS A 153 -22.20 -4.63 1.17
CA LYS A 153 -22.64 -3.55 0.28
C LYS A 153 -23.17 -4.11 -1.03
N ALA A 154 -22.46 -5.05 -1.66
CA ALA A 154 -22.86 -5.67 -2.93
C ALA A 154 -24.24 -6.36 -2.89
N LEU A 155 -24.68 -6.81 -1.72
CA LEU A 155 -26.00 -7.40 -1.49
C LEU A 155 -27.12 -6.35 -1.38
N ARG A 156 -26.80 -5.09 -1.09
CA ARG A 156 -27.77 -4.00 -0.83
C ARG A 156 -27.83 -2.94 -1.92
N ILE A 157 -26.87 -2.91 -2.86
CA ILE A 157 -26.84 -1.87 -3.90
C ILE A 157 -28.11 -1.90 -4.77
N SER A 158 -28.54 -0.73 -5.22
CA SER A 158 -29.65 -0.59 -6.16
C SER A 158 -29.34 -1.20 -7.53
N ASN A 159 -30.40 -1.50 -8.31
CA ASN A 159 -30.24 -2.02 -9.67
C ASN A 159 -29.53 -1.03 -10.61
N THR A 160 -29.72 0.28 -10.38
CA THR A 160 -29.01 1.34 -11.10
C THR A 160 -27.51 1.30 -10.81
N ALA A 161 -27.13 1.28 -9.53
CA ALA A 161 -25.73 1.16 -9.11
C ALA A 161 -25.08 -0.16 -9.56
N ARG A 162 -25.84 -1.26 -9.58
CA ARG A 162 -25.36 -2.57 -10.05
C ARG A 162 -25.01 -2.58 -11.53
N LYS A 163 -25.67 -1.75 -12.36
CA LYS A 163 -25.30 -1.60 -13.77
C LYS A 163 -23.98 -0.84 -13.96
N GLU A 164 -23.65 0.07 -13.04
CA GLU A 164 -22.40 0.84 -13.08
C GLU A 164 -21.18 0.09 -12.51
N SER A 165 -21.42 -0.92 -11.67
CA SER A 165 -20.36 -1.73 -11.02
C SER A 165 -20.54 -3.20 -11.38
N THR A 166 -19.74 -3.67 -12.33
CA THR A 166 -19.78 -5.06 -12.80
C THR A 166 -19.35 -6.03 -11.70
N VAL A 167 -19.80 -7.29 -11.78
CA VAL A 167 -19.38 -8.34 -10.84
C VAL A 167 -17.85 -8.48 -10.81
N GLY A 168 -17.20 -8.36 -11.97
CA GLY A 168 -15.74 -8.40 -12.07
C GLY A 168 -15.06 -7.24 -11.32
N GLU A 169 -15.62 -6.03 -11.37
CA GLU A 169 -15.11 -4.90 -10.60
C GLU A 169 -15.25 -5.13 -9.10
N VAL A 170 -16.40 -5.65 -8.62
CA VAL A 170 -16.60 -5.96 -7.20
C VAL A 170 -15.61 -7.03 -6.72
N VAL A 171 -15.38 -8.07 -7.52
CA VAL A 171 -14.36 -9.09 -7.21
C VAL A 171 -12.96 -8.48 -7.15
N ASN A 172 -12.64 -7.55 -8.06
CA ASN A 172 -11.35 -6.85 -8.06
C ASN A 172 -11.18 -5.93 -6.84
N LEU A 173 -12.26 -5.28 -6.38
CA LEU A 173 -12.25 -4.49 -5.15
C LEU A 173 -11.85 -5.36 -3.93
N MET A 174 -12.39 -6.58 -3.84
CA MET A 174 -12.11 -7.51 -2.74
C MET A 174 -10.73 -8.21 -2.86
N SER A 175 -10.29 -8.54 -4.08
CA SER A 175 -9.07 -9.34 -4.28
C SER A 175 -7.80 -8.49 -4.44
N VAL A 176 -7.88 -7.36 -5.15
CA VAL A 176 -6.72 -6.51 -5.45
C VAL A 176 -6.72 -5.26 -4.58
N ASP A 177 -7.83 -4.52 -4.52
CA ASP A 177 -7.86 -3.26 -3.81
C ASP A 177 -7.75 -3.44 -2.30
N ALA A 178 -8.47 -4.39 -1.71
CA ALA A 178 -8.33 -4.70 -0.28
C ALA A 178 -6.94 -5.29 0.08
N GLN A 179 -6.32 -6.07 -0.82
CA GLN A 179 -4.98 -6.62 -0.60
C GLN A 179 -3.93 -5.50 -0.48
N ARG A 180 -4.03 -4.45 -1.30
CA ARG A 180 -3.10 -3.31 -1.25
C ARG A 180 -3.05 -2.63 0.13
N PHE A 181 -4.16 -2.60 0.86
CA PHE A 181 -4.17 -2.06 2.22
C PHE A 181 -3.36 -2.93 3.18
N MET A 182 -3.46 -4.25 3.07
CA MET A 182 -2.66 -5.17 3.87
C MET A 182 -1.17 -4.97 3.61
N ASP A 183 -0.78 -4.94 2.33
CA ASP A 183 0.61 -4.77 1.91
C ASP A 183 1.16 -3.40 2.33
N LEU A 184 0.37 -2.33 2.19
CA LEU A 184 0.76 -0.98 2.62
C LEU A 184 0.92 -0.88 4.14
N THR A 185 0.02 -1.49 4.91
CA THR A 185 -0.01 -1.38 6.37
C THR A 185 1.30 -1.88 7.00
N ALA A 186 1.87 -2.97 6.48
CA ALA A 186 3.13 -3.54 6.96
C ALA A 186 4.31 -2.54 6.91
N TYR A 187 4.28 -1.62 5.96
CA TYR A 187 5.38 -0.68 5.69
C TYR A 187 4.99 0.79 5.85
N LEU A 188 3.76 1.10 6.26
CA LEU A 188 3.28 2.48 6.34
C LEU A 188 4.12 3.35 7.30
N ASN A 189 4.64 2.75 8.38
CA ASN A 189 5.54 3.45 9.31
C ASN A 189 6.88 3.85 8.69
N MET A 190 7.26 3.29 7.54
CA MET A 190 8.46 3.71 6.80
C MET A 190 8.39 5.18 6.40
N LEU A 191 7.20 5.75 6.18
CA LEU A 191 7.05 7.13 5.73
C LEU A 191 7.60 8.16 6.73
N TRP A 192 7.50 7.90 8.04
CA TRP A 192 8.07 8.76 9.07
C TRP A 192 9.39 8.21 9.60
N SER A 193 9.54 6.88 9.66
CA SER A 193 10.75 6.20 10.14
C SER A 193 11.94 6.45 9.23
N ALA A 194 11.77 6.40 7.89
CA ALA A 194 12.88 6.62 6.97
C ALA A 194 13.47 8.04 7.06
N PRO A 195 12.69 9.14 7.07
CA PRO A 195 13.22 10.47 7.35
C PRO A 195 13.97 10.55 8.68
N LEU A 196 13.41 9.98 9.75
CA LEU A 196 14.06 9.95 11.06
C LEU A 196 15.40 9.21 11.02
N GLN A 197 15.46 8.04 10.38
CA GLN A 197 16.69 7.27 10.20
C GLN A 197 17.72 8.04 9.36
N ILE A 198 17.30 8.69 8.28
CA ILE A 198 18.19 9.50 7.44
C ILE A 198 18.78 10.66 8.25
N CYS A 199 17.95 11.39 9.00
CA CYS A 199 18.40 12.51 9.82
C CYS A 199 19.39 12.06 10.92
N LEU A 200 19.09 10.99 11.65
CA LEU A 200 19.98 10.46 12.70
C LEU A 200 21.29 9.92 12.13
N ALA A 201 21.22 9.18 11.02
CA ALA A 201 22.43 8.66 10.35
C ALA A 201 23.34 9.80 9.88
N LEU A 202 22.76 10.82 9.22
CA LEU A 202 23.52 11.98 8.77
C LEU A 202 24.10 12.78 9.93
N TYR A 203 23.36 12.93 11.03
CA TYR A 203 23.85 13.58 12.24
C TYR A 203 25.11 12.88 12.81
N PHE A 204 25.06 11.57 13.00
CA PHE A 204 26.21 10.81 13.53
C PHE A 204 27.37 10.72 12.53
N LEU A 205 27.08 10.60 11.23
CA LEU A 205 28.10 10.64 10.19
C LEU A 205 28.80 12.00 10.18
N TRP A 206 28.05 13.10 10.26
CA TRP A 206 28.60 14.46 10.27
C TRP A 206 29.51 14.69 11.48
N GLN A 207 29.16 14.14 12.65
CA GLN A 207 30.06 14.19 13.81
C GLN A 207 31.35 13.40 13.61
N THR A 208 31.34 12.35 12.80
CA THR A 208 32.48 11.44 12.63
C THR A 208 33.41 11.88 11.50
N LEU A 209 32.83 12.33 10.37
CA LEU A 209 33.56 12.64 9.13
C LEU A 209 33.35 14.09 8.64
N GLY A 210 32.57 14.91 9.35
CA GLY A 210 32.35 16.31 8.99
C GLY A 210 31.67 16.48 7.62
N PRO A 211 32.05 17.53 6.86
CA PRO A 211 31.45 17.83 5.55
C PRO A 211 31.61 16.73 4.49
N SER A 212 32.61 15.85 4.62
CA SER A 212 32.91 14.80 3.64
C SER A 212 31.77 13.80 3.44
N VAL A 213 30.85 13.69 4.41
CA VAL A 213 29.63 12.88 4.35
C VAL A 213 28.74 13.28 3.16
N LEU A 214 28.74 14.55 2.76
CA LEU A 214 27.93 15.03 1.64
C LEU A 214 28.33 14.37 0.32
N ALA A 215 29.61 14.02 0.15
CA ALA A 215 30.07 13.31 -1.04
C ALA A 215 29.49 11.89 -1.11
N GLY A 216 29.50 11.16 0.00
CA GLY A 216 28.86 9.84 0.11
C GLY A 216 27.36 9.89 -0.12
N LEU A 217 26.69 10.88 0.47
CA LEU A 217 25.25 11.11 0.28
C LEU A 217 24.94 11.44 -1.19
N ALA A 218 25.75 12.24 -1.87
CA ALA A 218 25.59 12.54 -3.28
C ALA A 218 25.64 11.27 -4.14
N VAL A 219 26.60 10.36 -3.88
CA VAL A 219 26.67 9.05 -4.55
C VAL A 219 25.38 8.24 -4.31
N MET A 220 24.90 8.16 -3.06
CA MET A 220 23.65 7.45 -2.76
C MET A 220 22.44 8.05 -3.47
N ILE A 221 22.32 9.38 -3.49
CA ILE A 221 21.22 10.09 -4.16
C ILE A 221 21.28 9.85 -5.67
N ILE A 222 22.47 9.86 -6.29
CA ILE A 222 22.65 9.59 -7.73
C ILE A 222 22.28 8.14 -8.09
N LEU A 223 22.48 7.18 -7.20
CA LEU A 223 22.09 5.79 -7.44
C LEU A 223 20.56 5.60 -7.53
N ILE A 224 19.76 6.46 -6.88
CA ILE A 224 18.29 6.40 -6.92
C ILE A 224 17.73 6.60 -8.35
N PRO A 225 18.00 7.71 -9.07
CA PRO A 225 17.52 7.91 -10.44
C PRO A 225 18.13 6.91 -11.43
N VAL A 226 19.37 6.47 -11.23
CA VAL A 226 19.97 5.39 -12.04
C VAL A 226 19.12 4.13 -11.93
N ASN A 227 18.74 3.74 -10.71
CA ASN A 227 17.84 2.60 -10.50
C ASN A 227 16.46 2.81 -11.14
N GLY A 228 15.88 4.01 -11.02
CA GLY A 228 14.61 4.35 -11.66
C GLY A 228 14.65 4.24 -13.19
N TRP A 229 15.72 4.75 -13.82
CA TRP A 229 15.93 4.67 -15.26
C TRP A 229 16.10 3.22 -15.74
N VAL A 230 16.92 2.44 -15.03
CA VAL A 230 17.11 1.00 -15.25
C VAL A 230 15.78 0.25 -15.14
N ALA A 231 15.02 0.47 -14.07
CA ALA A 231 13.73 -0.19 -13.84
C ALA A 231 12.75 0.08 -14.98
N ASN A 232 12.71 1.32 -15.51
CA ASN A 232 11.89 1.65 -16.68
C ASN A 232 12.35 0.91 -17.95
N LYS A 233 13.67 0.74 -18.15
CA LYS A 233 14.20 -0.08 -19.27
C LYS A 233 13.84 -1.56 -19.11
N VAL A 234 13.97 -2.13 -17.90
CA VAL A 234 13.53 -3.50 -17.59
C VAL A 234 12.05 -3.66 -17.93
N LYS A 235 11.19 -2.75 -17.46
CA LYS A 235 9.75 -2.78 -17.73
C LYS A 235 9.44 -2.78 -19.23
N ASN A 236 10.11 -1.96 -20.01
CA ASN A 236 9.90 -1.92 -21.47
C ASN A 236 10.35 -3.21 -22.16
N LEU A 237 11.45 -3.82 -21.71
CA LEU A 237 11.88 -5.14 -22.19
C LEU A 237 10.88 -6.23 -21.79
N GLN A 238 10.34 -6.17 -20.57
CA GLN A 238 9.32 -7.10 -20.09
C GLN A 238 8.04 -7.03 -20.94
N ILE A 239 7.58 -5.83 -21.32
CA ILE A 239 6.43 -5.67 -22.22
C ILE A 239 6.70 -6.31 -23.59
N LYS A 240 7.88 -6.07 -24.18
CA LYS A 240 8.28 -6.69 -25.45
C LYS A 240 8.36 -8.21 -25.35
N GLN A 241 8.88 -8.71 -24.24
CA GLN A 241 9.00 -10.14 -23.96
C GLN A 241 7.62 -10.79 -23.83
N MET A 242 6.68 -10.16 -23.12
CA MET A 242 5.30 -10.64 -23.01
C MET A 242 4.63 -10.73 -24.39
N LYS A 243 4.79 -9.72 -25.25
CA LYS A 243 4.24 -9.76 -26.62
C LYS A 243 4.73 -10.98 -27.42
N ASN A 244 6.03 -11.25 -27.43
CA ASN A 244 6.59 -12.42 -28.12
C ASN A 244 6.16 -13.74 -27.49
N LYS A 245 6.04 -13.77 -26.15
CA LYS A 245 5.57 -14.93 -25.40
C LYS A 245 4.11 -15.25 -25.73
N ASP A 246 3.24 -14.24 -25.82
CA ASP A 246 1.83 -14.39 -26.15
C ASP A 246 1.66 -14.91 -27.59
N GLU A 247 2.43 -14.39 -28.55
CA GLU A 247 2.46 -14.90 -29.93
C GLU A 247 2.88 -16.37 -29.98
N ARG A 248 3.93 -16.75 -29.23
CA ARG A 248 4.37 -18.15 -29.13
C ARG A 248 3.30 -19.06 -28.53
N VAL A 249 2.67 -18.64 -27.43
CA VAL A 249 1.63 -19.43 -26.76
C VAL A 249 0.40 -19.58 -27.65
N LYS A 250 0.02 -18.53 -28.38
CA LYS A 250 -1.06 -18.59 -29.37
C LYS A 250 -0.77 -19.64 -30.46
N LEU A 251 0.41 -19.58 -31.09
CA LEU A 251 0.79 -20.55 -32.12
C LEU A 251 0.83 -21.99 -31.58
N MET A 252 1.34 -22.19 -30.36
CA MET A 252 1.32 -23.49 -29.71
C MET A 252 -0.11 -24.03 -29.51
N ASN A 253 -1.07 -23.18 -29.13
CA ASN A 253 -2.47 -23.59 -28.99
C ASN A 253 -3.10 -23.98 -30.33
N GLU A 254 -2.76 -23.28 -31.42
CA GLU A 254 -3.21 -23.63 -32.78
C GLU A 254 -2.64 -24.98 -33.23
N ILE A 255 -1.34 -25.23 -32.99
CA ILE A 255 -0.69 -26.52 -33.27
C ILE A 255 -1.35 -27.66 -32.50
N LEU A 256 -1.60 -27.48 -31.20
CA LEU A 256 -2.22 -28.52 -30.36
C LEU A 256 -3.66 -28.82 -30.76
N SER A 257 -4.44 -27.78 -31.08
CA SER A 257 -5.82 -27.94 -31.56
C SER A 257 -5.89 -28.66 -32.92
N GLY A 258 -4.89 -28.44 -33.79
CA GLY A 258 -4.80 -29.03 -35.13
C GLY A 258 -3.89 -30.25 -35.24
N ILE A 259 -3.43 -30.85 -34.14
CA ILE A 259 -2.27 -31.77 -34.16
C ILE A 259 -2.45 -32.98 -35.09
N LYS A 260 -3.68 -33.52 -35.19
CA LYS A 260 -3.99 -34.66 -36.05
C LYS A 260 -3.76 -34.33 -37.53
N VAL A 261 -4.17 -33.13 -37.97
CA VAL A 261 -3.98 -32.66 -39.36
C VAL A 261 -2.49 -32.45 -39.64
N LEU A 262 -1.77 -31.79 -38.73
CA LEU A 262 -0.34 -31.55 -38.89
C LEU A 262 0.45 -32.87 -39.03
N LYS A 263 0.09 -33.89 -38.25
CA LYS A 263 0.68 -35.24 -38.30
C LYS A 263 0.37 -35.97 -39.62
N LEU A 264 -0.87 -35.88 -40.10
CA LEU A 264 -1.31 -36.52 -41.35
C LEU A 264 -0.56 -35.97 -42.58
N TYR A 265 -0.22 -34.68 -42.56
CA TYR A 265 0.51 -34.01 -43.65
C TYR A 265 2.02 -33.87 -43.42
N ALA A 266 2.55 -34.44 -42.33
CA ALA A 266 3.96 -34.32 -41.94
C ALA A 266 4.47 -32.86 -41.86
N TRP A 267 3.61 -31.92 -41.41
CA TRP A 267 3.91 -30.49 -41.33
C TRP A 267 4.63 -30.05 -40.04
N GLU A 268 4.90 -30.97 -39.12
CA GLU A 268 5.48 -30.66 -37.81
C GLU A 268 6.81 -29.90 -37.91
N PRO A 269 7.76 -30.26 -38.79
CA PRO A 269 9.03 -29.52 -38.89
C PRO A 269 8.84 -28.05 -39.33
N SER A 270 7.84 -27.79 -40.18
CA SER A 270 7.55 -26.41 -40.63
C SER A 270 6.99 -25.57 -39.48
N PHE A 271 6.04 -26.11 -38.71
CA PHE A 271 5.48 -25.42 -37.55
C PHE A 271 6.50 -25.27 -36.41
N GLU A 272 7.36 -26.27 -36.21
CA GLU A 272 8.48 -26.21 -35.27
C GLU A 272 9.41 -25.04 -35.61
N GLN A 273 9.78 -24.87 -36.88
CA GLN A 273 10.60 -23.73 -37.31
C GLN A 273 9.91 -22.38 -37.06
N GLN A 274 8.60 -22.28 -37.25
CA GLN A 274 7.85 -21.06 -36.93
C GLN A 274 7.88 -20.75 -35.43
N VAL A 275 7.70 -21.75 -34.58
CA VAL A 275 7.83 -21.61 -33.12
C VAL A 275 9.24 -21.16 -32.75
N HIS A 276 10.29 -21.76 -33.33
CA HIS A 276 11.67 -21.35 -33.09
C HIS A 276 11.97 -19.93 -33.54
N LYS A 277 11.41 -19.46 -34.66
CA LYS A 277 11.56 -18.07 -35.10
C LYS A 277 11.02 -17.09 -34.06
N ILE A 278 9.85 -17.35 -33.48
CA ILE A 278 9.26 -16.54 -32.41
C ILE A 278 10.12 -16.66 -31.14
N ARG A 279 10.53 -17.89 -30.77
CA ARG A 279 11.37 -18.14 -29.59
C ARG A 279 12.70 -17.39 -29.67
N ASN A 280 13.33 -17.31 -30.84
CA ASN A 280 14.57 -16.56 -31.03
C ASN A 280 14.37 -15.06 -30.82
N LYS A 281 13.22 -14.48 -31.21
CA LYS A 281 12.88 -13.09 -30.89
C LYS A 281 12.70 -12.91 -29.38
N GLU A 282 11.98 -13.81 -28.72
CA GLU A 282 11.79 -13.83 -27.27
C GLU A 282 13.14 -13.89 -26.53
N MET A 283 14.01 -14.82 -26.94
CA MET A 283 15.34 -15.02 -26.35
C MET A 283 16.25 -13.79 -26.49
N LYS A 284 16.19 -13.06 -27.61
CA LYS A 284 16.96 -11.80 -27.76
C LYS A 284 16.55 -10.76 -26.72
N VAL A 285 15.24 -10.61 -26.47
CA VAL A 285 14.73 -9.67 -25.45
C VAL A 285 15.09 -10.14 -24.04
N LEU A 286 14.95 -11.44 -23.76
CA LEU A 286 15.37 -12.03 -22.49
C LEU A 286 16.87 -11.82 -22.23
N LYS A 287 17.72 -12.00 -23.24
CA LYS A 287 19.17 -11.77 -23.14
C LYS A 287 19.49 -10.31 -22.81
N GLN A 288 18.83 -9.36 -23.47
CA GLN A 288 18.98 -7.92 -23.16
C GLN A 288 18.56 -7.62 -21.72
N ALA A 289 17.44 -8.17 -21.25
CA ALA A 289 16.97 -8.00 -19.88
C ALA A 289 17.95 -8.63 -18.87
N ALA A 290 18.51 -9.80 -19.18
CA ALA A 290 19.49 -10.47 -18.34
C ALA A 290 20.78 -9.64 -18.18
N TYR A 291 21.32 -9.09 -19.27
CA TYR A 291 22.48 -8.18 -19.18
C TYR A 291 22.18 -6.95 -18.34
N LEU A 292 21.02 -6.34 -18.52
CA LEU A 292 20.64 -5.15 -17.76
C LEU A 292 20.45 -5.46 -16.27
N ASN A 293 19.85 -6.60 -15.92
CA ASN A 293 19.74 -7.08 -14.54
C ASN A 293 21.12 -7.40 -13.94
N ALA A 294 22.04 -7.98 -14.71
CA ALA A 294 23.40 -8.25 -14.25
C ALA A 294 24.16 -6.94 -13.94
N CYS A 295 24.11 -5.95 -14.84
CA CYS A 295 24.69 -4.62 -14.59
C CYS A 295 24.08 -3.94 -13.36
N THR A 296 22.77 -4.05 -13.18
CA THR A 296 22.05 -3.49 -12.02
C THR A 296 22.51 -4.14 -10.73
N SER A 297 22.60 -5.48 -10.72
CA SER A 297 23.07 -6.25 -9.57
C SER A 297 24.50 -5.87 -9.22
N PHE A 298 25.37 -5.72 -10.21
CA PHE A 298 26.76 -5.26 -10.02
C PHE A 298 26.81 -3.87 -9.37
N ILE A 299 26.07 -2.89 -9.89
CA ILE A 299 26.00 -1.53 -9.31
C ILE A 299 25.55 -1.59 -7.84
N TRP A 300 24.53 -2.39 -7.53
CA TRP A 300 24.02 -2.52 -6.16
C TRP A 300 24.97 -3.25 -5.21
N SER A 301 25.76 -4.20 -5.71
CA SER A 301 26.81 -4.87 -4.94
C SER A 301 27.98 -3.93 -4.66
N CYS A 302 28.36 -3.09 -5.62
CA CYS A 302 29.46 -2.12 -5.48
C CYS A 302 29.05 -0.81 -4.79
N ALA A 303 27.75 -0.51 -4.67
CA ALA A 303 27.27 0.75 -4.11
C ALA A 303 27.83 1.09 -2.72
N PRO A 304 27.82 0.18 -1.71
CA PRO A 304 28.38 0.50 -0.39
C PRO A 304 29.88 0.81 -0.44
N PHE A 305 30.61 0.11 -1.31
CA PHE A 305 32.03 0.34 -1.53
C PHE A 305 32.27 1.70 -2.16
N LEU A 306 31.55 2.06 -3.22
CA LEU A 306 31.68 3.36 -3.89
C LEU A 306 31.38 4.53 -2.94
N VAL A 307 30.32 4.43 -2.15
CA VAL A 307 29.97 5.44 -1.13
C VAL A 307 31.11 5.64 -0.15
N SER A 308 31.63 4.54 0.40
CA SER A 308 32.69 4.59 1.41
C SER A 308 33.99 5.12 0.82
N LEU A 309 34.37 4.65 -0.37
CA LEU A 309 35.56 5.09 -1.10
C LEU A 309 35.53 6.60 -1.37
N VAL A 310 34.42 7.11 -1.93
CA VAL A 310 34.28 8.54 -2.23
C VAL A 310 34.29 9.38 -0.95
N THR A 311 33.59 8.93 0.09
CA THR A 311 33.56 9.67 1.37
C THR A 311 34.94 9.73 2.02
N PHE A 312 35.64 8.60 2.11
CA PHE A 312 36.96 8.54 2.75
C PHE A 312 38.03 9.25 1.92
N ALA A 313 37.97 9.16 0.58
CA ALA A 313 38.85 9.94 -0.29
C ALA A 313 38.67 11.45 -0.05
N VAL A 314 37.42 11.92 -0.05
CA VAL A 314 37.11 13.34 0.22
C VAL A 314 37.51 13.74 1.64
N TYR A 315 37.36 12.86 2.63
CA TYR A 315 37.79 13.12 4.02
C TYR A 315 39.30 13.37 4.12
N VAL A 316 40.11 12.53 3.49
CA VAL A 316 41.57 12.64 3.51
C VAL A 316 42.06 13.81 2.65
N PHE A 317 41.42 14.10 1.51
CA PHE A 317 41.86 15.18 0.60
C PHE A 317 41.44 16.60 1.02
N ILE A 318 40.43 16.76 1.88
CA ILE A 318 39.95 18.10 2.27
C ILE A 318 40.89 18.81 3.25
N ASP A 319 41.53 18.08 4.16
CA ASP A 319 42.41 18.64 5.17
C ASP A 319 43.48 17.61 5.54
N ASP A 320 44.75 18.02 5.49
CA ASP A 320 45.90 17.18 5.83
C ASP A 320 45.89 16.73 7.31
N HIS A 321 45.12 17.42 8.18
CA HIS A 321 44.94 17.04 9.58
C HIS A 321 43.89 15.92 9.79
N ASN A 322 43.12 15.57 8.75
CA ASN A 322 42.09 14.54 8.85
C ASN A 322 42.70 13.14 8.81
N ILE A 323 42.91 12.55 9.99
CA ILE A 323 43.36 11.17 10.11
C ILE A 323 42.14 10.23 10.11
N LEU A 324 42.09 9.33 9.13
CA LEU A 324 41.13 8.24 9.05
C LEU A 324 41.61 7.07 9.92
N ASP A 325 41.14 7.03 11.16
CA ASP A 325 41.38 5.92 12.08
C ASP A 325 40.36 4.78 11.90
N SER A 326 40.63 3.65 12.55
CA SER A 326 39.75 2.47 12.50
C SER A 326 38.36 2.77 13.06
N GLU A 327 38.27 3.58 14.11
CA GLU A 327 37.01 4.00 14.74
C GLU A 327 36.11 4.73 13.73
N LYS A 328 36.61 5.81 13.11
CA LYS A 328 35.87 6.58 12.11
C LYS A 328 35.49 5.72 10.92
N ALA A 329 36.39 4.87 10.43
CA ALA A 329 36.12 4.02 9.27
C ALA A 329 35.00 3.01 9.54
N PHE A 330 35.08 2.21 10.61
CA PHE A 330 34.10 1.16 10.92
C PHE A 330 32.74 1.72 11.36
N VAL A 331 32.74 2.80 12.14
CA VAL A 331 31.49 3.48 12.56
C VAL A 331 30.77 4.06 11.34
N SER A 332 31.50 4.73 10.45
CA SER A 332 30.91 5.32 9.24
C SER A 332 30.39 4.27 8.27
N LEU A 333 31.11 3.16 8.07
CA LEU A 333 30.63 2.01 7.28
C LEU A 333 29.31 1.46 7.83
N SER A 334 29.20 1.32 9.15
CA SER A 334 27.98 0.84 9.81
C SER A 334 26.82 1.80 9.60
N LEU A 335 27.05 3.11 9.74
CA LEU A 335 26.02 4.14 9.52
C LEU A 335 25.58 4.23 8.05
N PHE A 336 26.50 4.11 7.09
CA PHE A 336 26.15 4.04 5.67
C PHE A 336 25.32 2.81 5.32
N ASN A 337 25.62 1.66 5.93
CA ASN A 337 24.83 0.45 5.76
C ASN A 337 23.39 0.61 6.29
N ILE A 338 23.21 1.30 7.43
CA ILE A 338 21.89 1.62 7.97
C ILE A 338 21.12 2.53 6.99
N LEU A 339 21.78 3.52 6.39
CA LEU A 339 21.16 4.51 5.50
C LEU A 339 20.67 3.92 4.16
N ARG A 340 21.26 2.80 3.72
CA ARG A 340 20.93 2.15 2.44
C ARG A 340 19.46 1.72 2.36
N PHE A 341 18.97 1.07 3.41
CA PHE A 341 17.62 0.53 3.43
C PHE A 341 16.53 1.62 3.29
N PRO A 342 16.47 2.67 4.14
CA PRO A 342 15.46 3.71 4.03
C PRO A 342 15.53 4.46 2.69
N LEU A 343 16.72 4.76 2.16
CA LEU A 343 16.86 5.43 0.86
C LEU A 343 16.34 4.59 -0.31
N SER A 344 16.54 3.26 -0.25
CA SER A 344 16.04 2.36 -1.30
C SER A 344 14.53 2.11 -1.19
N MET A 345 13.98 2.07 0.03
CA MET A 345 12.60 1.68 0.28
C MET A 345 11.62 2.84 0.21
N LEU A 346 12.02 4.06 0.58
CA LEU A 346 11.15 5.24 0.62
C LEU A 346 10.49 5.52 -0.76
N PRO A 347 11.21 5.51 -1.90
CA PRO A 347 10.58 5.70 -3.22
C PRO A 347 9.55 4.62 -3.56
N MET A 348 9.85 3.36 -3.22
CA MET A 348 8.92 2.24 -3.41
C MET A 348 7.65 2.43 -2.59
N MET A 349 7.77 2.91 -1.35
CA MET A 349 6.61 3.18 -0.49
C MET A 349 5.75 4.33 -0.99
N ILE A 350 6.35 5.39 -1.54
CA ILE A 350 5.58 6.47 -2.19
C ILE A 350 4.74 5.91 -3.35
N SER A 351 5.35 5.07 -4.20
CA SER A 351 4.62 4.42 -5.31
C SER A 351 3.45 3.56 -4.82
N ASN A 352 3.68 2.74 -3.78
CA ASN A 352 2.64 1.90 -3.18
C ASN A 352 1.50 2.74 -2.56
N MET A 353 1.84 3.88 -1.95
CA MET A 353 0.86 4.81 -1.40
C MET A 353 0.00 5.45 -2.50
N VAL A 354 0.59 5.86 -3.62
CA VAL A 354 -0.15 6.39 -4.79
C VAL A 354 -1.11 5.34 -5.34
N GLN A 355 -0.65 4.10 -5.50
CA GLN A 355 -1.48 3.00 -5.99
C GLN A 355 -2.64 2.68 -5.03
N THR A 356 -2.37 2.66 -3.73
CA THR A 356 -3.41 2.47 -2.71
C THR A 356 -4.38 3.65 -2.68
N GLY A 357 -3.93 4.87 -2.97
CA GLY A 357 -4.79 6.04 -3.14
C GLY A 357 -5.82 5.88 -4.27
N VAL A 358 -5.46 5.20 -5.37
CA VAL A 358 -6.42 4.84 -6.44
C VAL A 358 -7.42 3.80 -5.94
N SER A 359 -6.96 2.80 -5.19
CA SER A 359 -7.80 1.77 -4.56
C SER A 359 -8.81 2.39 -3.59
N VAL A 360 -8.39 3.34 -2.76
CA VAL A 360 -9.26 4.12 -1.87
C VAL A 360 -10.36 4.82 -2.66
N LYS A 361 -10.03 5.46 -3.79
CA LYS A 361 -11.03 6.14 -4.64
C LYS A 361 -12.07 5.14 -5.19
N ARG A 362 -11.63 3.98 -5.66
CA ARG A 362 -12.52 2.93 -6.20
C ARG A 362 -13.44 2.35 -5.12
N ILE A 363 -12.89 1.97 -3.97
CA ILE A 363 -13.70 1.46 -2.85
C ILE A 363 -14.65 2.55 -2.35
N ASN A 364 -14.20 3.80 -2.20
CA ASN A 364 -15.09 4.89 -1.81
C ASN A 364 -16.23 5.09 -2.81
N LYS A 365 -15.96 5.04 -4.13
CA LYS A 365 -17.00 5.15 -5.16
C LYS A 365 -18.07 4.07 -4.94
N PHE A 366 -17.67 2.81 -4.79
CA PHE A 366 -18.57 1.67 -4.60
C PHE A 366 -19.33 1.72 -3.26
N MET A 367 -18.64 2.04 -2.16
CA MET A 367 -19.25 2.09 -0.83
C MET A 367 -20.27 3.23 -0.68
N ASN A 368 -20.17 4.29 -1.50
CA ASN A 368 -21.14 5.39 -1.55
C ASN A 368 -22.22 5.21 -2.62
N SER A 369 -22.26 4.09 -3.35
CA SER A 369 -23.33 3.81 -4.31
C SER A 369 -24.69 3.70 -3.60
N GLU A 370 -25.76 4.02 -4.32
CA GLU A 370 -27.14 3.93 -3.83
C GLU A 370 -27.48 2.50 -3.39
N GLU A 371 -28.17 2.41 -2.25
CA GLU A 371 -28.70 1.16 -1.71
C GLU A 371 -30.22 1.11 -1.93
N LEU A 372 -30.78 -0.10 -1.98
CA LEU A 372 -32.22 -0.30 -1.90
C LEU A 372 -32.68 0.07 -0.49
N ASP A 373 -33.75 0.84 -0.39
CA ASP A 373 -34.38 1.11 0.91
C ASP A 373 -35.08 -0.18 1.40
N PRO A 374 -34.65 -0.79 2.51
CA PRO A 374 -35.31 -1.99 3.04
C PRO A 374 -36.72 -1.70 3.56
N ASN A 375 -37.07 -0.44 3.82
CA ASN A 375 -38.39 -0.04 4.30
C ASN A 375 -39.33 0.39 3.16
N CYS A 376 -38.95 0.17 1.90
CA CYS A 376 -39.81 0.51 0.76
C CYS A 376 -41.09 -0.34 0.69
N VAL A 377 -41.10 -1.50 1.35
CA VAL A 377 -42.27 -2.35 1.54
C VAL A 377 -42.50 -2.51 3.05
N GLN A 378 -43.71 -2.23 3.50
CA GLN A 378 -44.11 -2.45 4.89
C GLN A 378 -44.63 -3.88 5.06
N HIS A 379 -44.22 -4.54 6.13
CA HIS A 379 -44.70 -5.87 6.49
C HIS A 379 -45.53 -5.76 7.77
N ASP A 380 -46.78 -5.31 7.63
CA ASP A 380 -47.73 -5.23 8.74
C ASP A 380 -48.55 -6.52 8.82
N GLN A 381 -48.50 -7.20 9.97
CA GLN A 381 -49.26 -8.43 10.20
C GLN A 381 -50.72 -8.17 10.58
N SER A 382 -51.08 -6.92 10.84
CA SER A 382 -52.43 -6.51 11.19
C SER A 382 -53.30 -6.17 9.99
N GLU A 383 -52.68 -6.03 8.81
CA GLU A 383 -53.39 -5.76 7.56
C GLU A 383 -54.17 -7.00 7.11
N PHE A 384 -55.42 -6.80 6.69
CA PHE A 384 -56.31 -7.91 6.33
C PHE A 384 -55.92 -8.52 4.98
N ASP A 385 -55.54 -7.67 4.03
CA ASP A 385 -55.16 -8.07 2.69
C ASP A 385 -53.68 -8.47 2.64
N PRO A 386 -53.33 -9.59 1.94
CA PRO A 386 -51.97 -10.11 1.94
C PRO A 386 -50.95 -9.22 1.21
N VAL A 387 -51.43 -8.37 0.30
CA VAL A 387 -50.64 -7.36 -0.43
C VAL A 387 -51.56 -6.18 -0.71
N VAL A 388 -51.14 -4.98 -0.29
CA VAL A 388 -51.83 -3.72 -0.61
C VAL A 388 -50.84 -2.81 -1.33
N VAL A 389 -51.24 -2.28 -2.49
CA VAL A 389 -50.48 -1.27 -3.23
C VAL A 389 -51.40 -0.10 -3.47
N GLU A 390 -51.09 1.07 -2.93
CA GLU A 390 -51.86 2.30 -3.17
C GLU A 390 -51.00 3.33 -3.88
N ASN A 391 -51.47 3.83 -5.03
CA ASN A 391 -50.81 4.83 -5.86
C ASN A 391 -49.33 4.52 -6.17
N GLY A 392 -49.01 3.23 -6.31
CA GLY A 392 -47.65 2.74 -6.51
C GLY A 392 -47.07 3.17 -7.86
N THR A 393 -45.87 3.75 -7.84
CA THR A 393 -45.14 4.17 -9.05
C THR A 393 -43.71 3.62 -9.01
N PHE A 394 -43.32 2.83 -10.01
CA PHE A 394 -42.09 2.04 -9.99
C PHE A 394 -41.24 2.25 -11.25
N SER A 395 -39.91 2.35 -11.06
CA SER A 395 -38.92 2.50 -12.13
C SER A 395 -37.70 1.60 -11.90
N TRP A 396 -37.04 1.18 -12.98
CA TRP A 396 -35.72 0.49 -12.91
C TRP A 396 -34.54 1.48 -12.95
N GLY A 397 -34.80 2.76 -13.26
CA GLY A 397 -33.84 3.86 -13.37
C GLY A 397 -34.11 4.98 -12.36
N GLY A 398 -33.23 5.98 -12.30
CA GLY A 398 -33.40 7.15 -11.43
C GLY A 398 -34.67 7.96 -11.73
N MET A 399 -34.94 9.00 -10.93
CA MET A 399 -36.18 9.81 -10.89
C MET A 399 -36.54 10.60 -12.18
N GLN A 400 -35.99 10.24 -13.34
CA GLN A 400 -36.41 10.82 -14.62
C GLN A 400 -37.75 10.19 -15.02
N GLU A 401 -38.77 11.01 -15.25
CA GLU A 401 -40.15 10.60 -15.58
C GLU A 401 -40.25 9.58 -16.72
N GLN A 402 -39.31 9.60 -17.67
CA GLN A 402 -39.26 8.67 -18.80
C GLN A 402 -38.79 7.24 -18.44
N ALA A 403 -38.28 7.03 -17.22
CA ALA A 403 -37.80 5.72 -16.74
C ALA A 403 -38.84 4.95 -15.89
N VAL A 404 -40.01 5.54 -15.66
CA VAL A 404 -41.09 4.96 -14.87
C VAL A 404 -41.88 3.95 -15.69
N VAL A 405 -41.91 2.69 -15.24
CA VAL A 405 -42.51 1.56 -15.98
C VAL A 405 -43.94 1.27 -15.52
N LEU A 406 -44.19 1.36 -14.21
CA LEU A 406 -45.51 1.18 -13.63
C LEU A 406 -45.93 2.49 -12.97
N ARG A 407 -47.16 2.94 -13.22
CA ARG A 407 -47.70 4.23 -12.74
C ARG A 407 -49.07 4.03 -12.13
N ASN A 408 -49.29 4.65 -10.98
CA ASN A 408 -50.59 4.69 -10.29
C ASN A 408 -51.24 3.31 -10.15
N ILE A 409 -50.44 2.30 -9.79
CA ILE A 409 -50.93 0.95 -9.55
C ILE A 409 -51.68 0.95 -8.22
N ASN A 410 -52.89 0.41 -8.24
CA ASN A 410 -53.71 0.16 -7.06
C ASN A 410 -54.11 -1.32 -7.09
N VAL A 411 -53.69 -2.10 -6.09
CA VAL A 411 -53.96 -3.55 -5.96
C VAL A 411 -54.35 -3.87 -4.54
#